data_AF-A0A1M6UEZ2-F1
#
_entry.id   AF-A0A1M6UEZ2-F1
#
_cell.length_a   1.000
_cell.length_b   1.000
_cell.length_c   1.000
_cell.angle_alpha   90.00
_cell.angle_beta   90.00
_cell.angle_gamma   90.00
#
_symmetry.space_group_name_H-M   'P 1'
#
loop_
_entity.id
_entity.type
_entity.pdbx_description
1 polymer ?
#
loop_
_entity_poly.entity_id
_entity_poly.type
_entity_poly.pdbx_seq_one_letter_code
_entity_poly.pdbx_strand_id
1 'polypeptide(L)'
;MLIVAAMFVACGDDSGTSSSNVIPNEISYGTLKDSRDNQTYKTVTIGSQTWMAENLNYNYNEGSAKSYCYDDKTSNCDKYGRLYLWSAAMDSAAVFSTAGKGCGYGKTCASTGSATLVRGVCPEGWHLPNDDELNALFIAVGGASIAGTKLKSSSGWNSSGNGTDSFGFAVLPAGYRGHYGYFFDEGDDAHFWSSAEIDGVNAYRWTFIYYYELVNIFGNLKYDGFSVRCVKD
;
A
#
# COMPACT_ATOMS: atom_id res chain seq x y z
N MET A 1 -56.98 5.96 -48.51
CA MET A 1 -56.70 5.58 -47.10
C MET A 1 -56.58 6.88 -46.31
N LEU A 2 -57.06 6.86 -45.08
CA LEU A 2 -57.39 7.96 -44.19
C LEU A 2 -56.27 9.01 -43.93
N ILE A 3 -56.69 10.29 -43.93
CA ILE A 3 -56.54 11.32 -42.85
C ILE A 3 -55.17 11.99 -42.55
N VAL A 4 -55.16 13.31 -42.86
CA VAL A 4 -54.88 14.51 -42.02
C VAL A 4 -53.44 14.89 -41.63
N ALA A 5 -53.20 16.20 -41.82
CA ALA A 5 -52.04 17.03 -41.54
C ALA A 5 -51.82 17.37 -40.05
N ALA A 6 -50.60 17.76 -39.68
CA ALA A 6 -50.34 18.95 -38.84
C ALA A 6 -48.86 19.37 -38.87
N MET A 7 -48.66 20.65 -38.59
CA MET A 7 -47.54 21.53 -38.88
C MET A 7 -46.40 21.56 -37.83
N PHE A 8 -45.22 21.96 -38.33
CA PHE A 8 -44.12 22.78 -37.77
C PHE A 8 -43.75 22.71 -36.28
N VAL A 9 -42.46 22.49 -36.00
CA VAL A 9 -41.56 23.47 -35.34
C VAL A 9 -40.12 23.21 -35.82
N ALA A 10 -39.42 24.27 -36.25
CA ALA A 10 -37.97 24.32 -36.38
C ALA A 10 -37.38 25.03 -35.16
N CYS A 11 -36.17 24.63 -34.73
CA CYS A 11 -35.02 25.47 -34.36
C CYS A 11 -34.08 24.72 -33.42
N GLY A 12 -32.77 24.86 -33.68
CA GLY A 12 -31.72 24.56 -32.71
C GLY A 12 -30.49 23.93 -33.34
N ASP A 13 -29.73 24.70 -34.12
CA ASP A 13 -28.27 24.52 -34.12
C ASP A 13 -27.81 24.74 -32.69
N ASP A 14 -27.17 23.74 -32.08
CA ASP A 14 -26.15 24.03 -31.08
C ASP A 14 -25.11 22.92 -31.10
N SER A 15 -23.94 23.35 -31.60
CA SER A 15 -22.61 22.87 -31.27
C SER A 15 -22.54 21.42 -30.77
N GLY A 16 -22.01 20.56 -31.63
CA GLY A 16 -21.34 19.35 -31.19
C GLY A 16 -20.28 19.71 -30.15
N THR A 17 -20.65 19.60 -28.88
CA THR A 17 -19.72 19.65 -27.77
C THR A 17 -18.87 18.41 -27.92
N SER A 18 -17.69 18.61 -28.51
CA SER A 18 -16.57 17.67 -28.49
C SER A 18 -16.49 17.07 -27.10
N SER A 19 -16.95 15.84 -26.96
CA SER A 19 -16.74 15.03 -25.77
C SER A 19 -15.23 15.00 -25.55
N SER A 20 -14.76 15.75 -24.56
CA SER A 20 -13.38 15.70 -24.13
C SER A 20 -13.10 14.24 -23.75
N ASN A 21 -12.40 13.54 -24.63
CA ASN A 21 -11.76 12.27 -24.32
C ASN A 21 -10.73 12.55 -23.22
N VAL A 22 -11.16 12.49 -21.97
CA VAL A 22 -10.26 12.44 -20.82
C VAL A 22 -9.58 11.09 -20.94
N ILE A 23 -8.35 11.05 -21.46
CA ILE A 23 -7.50 9.86 -21.38
C ILE A 23 -7.18 9.68 -19.90
N PRO A 24 -7.69 8.64 -19.20
CA PRO A 24 -7.26 8.36 -17.85
C PRO A 24 -5.91 7.63 -17.93
N ASN A 25 -5.00 7.96 -17.03
CA ASN A 25 -3.76 7.24 -16.71
C ASN A 25 -2.52 7.56 -17.57
N GLU A 26 -1.95 8.76 -17.40
CA GLU A 26 -0.48 8.80 -17.37
C GLU A 26 -0.02 8.29 -16.00
N ILE A 27 0.62 7.13 -15.98
CA ILE A 27 1.37 6.67 -14.80
C ILE A 27 2.58 7.57 -14.68
N SER A 28 2.70 8.28 -13.55
CA SER A 28 3.84 9.16 -13.29
C SER A 28 4.83 8.48 -12.37
N TYR A 29 6.13 8.61 -12.68
CA TYR A 29 7.21 8.05 -11.88
C TYR A 29 8.02 9.16 -11.23
N GLY A 30 8.56 8.88 -10.06
CA GLY A 30 9.39 9.83 -9.33
C GLY A 30 10.30 9.16 -8.33
N THR A 31 10.85 9.98 -7.44
CA THR A 31 11.71 9.52 -6.35
C THR A 31 11.42 10.30 -5.07
N LEU A 32 11.58 9.62 -3.93
CA LEU A 32 11.56 10.18 -2.60
C LEU A 32 12.95 9.99 -1.98
N LYS A 33 13.60 11.08 -1.55
CA LYS A 33 14.79 10.99 -0.71
C LYS A 33 14.37 11.10 0.76
N ASP A 34 14.56 10.04 1.53
CA ASP A 34 14.38 10.06 2.97
C ASP A 34 15.57 10.76 3.63
N SER A 35 15.32 11.90 4.28
CA SER A 35 16.37 12.69 4.93
C SER A 35 16.93 12.04 6.20
N ARG A 36 16.22 11.05 6.76
CA ARG A 36 16.59 10.40 8.03
C ARG A 36 17.75 9.43 7.87
N ASP A 37 17.86 8.78 6.71
CA ASP A 37 18.91 7.80 6.39
C ASP A 37 19.58 8.03 5.03
N ASN A 38 19.19 9.07 4.30
CA ASN A 38 19.64 9.39 2.93
C ASN A 38 19.29 8.33 1.87
N GLN A 39 18.43 7.35 2.19
CA GLN A 39 17.94 6.39 1.21
C GLN A 39 17.02 7.11 0.21
N THR A 40 17.24 6.84 -1.07
CA THR A 40 16.32 7.27 -2.14
C THR A 40 15.48 6.09 -2.55
N TYR A 41 14.17 6.29 -2.62
CA TYR A 41 13.16 5.32 -3.03
C TYR A 41 12.49 5.79 -4.31
N LYS A 42 12.13 4.86 -5.18
CA LYS A 42 11.25 5.11 -6.33
C LYS A 42 9.83 5.32 -5.87
N THR A 43 9.09 6.12 -6.63
CA THR A 43 7.66 6.38 -6.38
C THR A 43 6.87 6.26 -7.67
N VAL A 44 5.58 5.95 -7.55
CA VAL A 44 4.65 5.86 -8.68
C VAL A 44 3.32 6.51 -8.30
N THR A 45 2.75 7.29 -9.22
CA THR A 45 1.38 7.81 -9.12
C THR A 45 0.42 6.88 -9.86
N ILE A 46 -0.53 6.32 -9.13
CA ILE A 46 -1.57 5.41 -9.64
C ILE A 46 -2.94 5.99 -9.22
N GLY A 47 -3.78 6.31 -10.20
CA GLY A 47 -5.00 7.08 -9.95
C GLY A 47 -4.65 8.45 -9.36
N SER A 48 -5.20 8.77 -8.19
CA SER A 48 -4.95 10.04 -7.49
C SER A 48 -3.85 9.97 -6.43
N GLN A 49 -3.26 8.80 -6.18
CA GLN A 49 -2.33 8.59 -5.07
C GLN A 49 -0.90 8.39 -5.57
N THR A 50 0.06 8.93 -4.83
CA THR A 50 1.48 8.66 -5.07
C THR A 50 1.99 7.72 -3.98
N TRP A 51 2.50 6.57 -4.42
CA TRP A 51 2.97 5.48 -3.58
C TRP A 51 4.48 5.34 -3.67
N MET A 52 5.11 4.84 -2.60
CA MET A 52 6.43 4.24 -2.73
C MET A 52 6.35 3.00 -3.63
N ALA A 53 7.26 2.89 -4.59
CA ALA A 53 7.43 1.71 -5.44
C ALA A 53 8.41 0.69 -4.84
N GLU A 54 9.10 1.05 -3.75
CA GLU A 54 10.00 0.20 -2.99
C GLU A 54 9.55 0.15 -1.53
N ASN A 55 9.77 -0.97 -0.85
CA ASN A 55 9.42 -1.11 0.56
C ASN A 55 10.35 -0.23 1.41
N LEU A 56 9.82 0.34 2.50
CA LEU A 56 10.60 1.19 3.40
C LEU A 56 11.75 0.40 4.05
N ASN A 57 12.96 0.96 4.03
CA ASN A 57 14.17 0.33 4.59
C ASN A 57 14.78 1.12 5.77
N TYR A 58 13.99 1.97 6.42
CA TYR A 58 14.43 2.74 7.58
C TYR A 58 14.60 1.87 8.84
N ASN A 59 15.79 1.86 9.43
CA ASN A 59 16.06 1.09 10.65
C ASN A 59 15.40 1.73 11.88
N TYR A 60 14.16 1.32 12.16
CA TYR A 60 13.42 1.70 13.36
C TYR A 60 13.75 0.77 14.53
N ASN A 61 14.25 1.31 15.64
CA ASN A 61 14.67 0.55 16.84
C ASN A 61 14.44 1.34 18.13
N GLU A 62 13.18 1.52 18.52
CA GLU A 62 12.78 2.36 19.66
C GLU A 62 12.02 1.53 20.69
N GLY A 63 12.68 1.23 21.82
CA GLY A 63 12.09 0.40 22.88
C GLY A 63 11.68 -0.98 22.38
N SER A 64 10.39 -1.31 22.48
CA SER A 64 9.81 -2.57 21.97
C SER A 64 9.37 -2.49 20.50
N ALA A 65 9.34 -1.30 19.90
CA ALA A 65 8.99 -1.10 18.51
C ALA A 65 10.24 -1.23 17.64
N LYS A 66 10.28 -2.28 16.82
CA LYS A 66 11.47 -2.69 16.07
C LYS A 66 11.16 -3.06 14.63
N SER A 67 12.19 -2.99 13.79
CA SER A 67 12.21 -3.43 12.41
C SER A 67 13.37 -4.38 12.16
N TYR A 68 13.18 -5.35 11.26
CA TYR A 68 14.11 -6.45 11.03
C TYR A 68 14.35 -6.64 9.54
N CYS A 69 15.54 -7.11 9.17
CA CYS A 69 15.73 -7.71 7.86
C CYS A 69 15.14 -9.13 7.89
N TYR A 70 14.64 -9.62 6.77
CA TYR A 70 14.30 -11.03 6.67
C TYR A 70 15.54 -11.90 6.99
N ASP A 71 15.38 -12.96 7.78
CA ASP A 71 16.47 -13.82 8.27
C ASP A 71 17.56 -13.10 9.07
N ASP A 72 17.31 -11.87 9.53
CA ASP A 72 18.30 -10.98 10.15
C ASP A 72 19.55 -10.75 9.27
N LYS A 73 19.42 -10.89 7.93
CA LYS A 73 20.50 -10.68 6.95
C LYS A 73 20.35 -9.31 6.29
N THR A 74 21.39 -8.48 6.35
CA THR A 74 21.37 -7.13 5.75
C THR A 74 21.11 -7.15 4.23
N SER A 75 21.61 -8.16 3.52
CA SER A 75 21.34 -8.33 2.08
C SER A 75 19.84 -8.48 1.76
N ASN A 76 19.04 -8.98 2.71
CA ASN A 76 17.60 -9.09 2.54
C ASN A 76 16.90 -7.75 2.78
N CYS A 77 17.46 -6.87 3.62
CA CYS A 77 17.00 -5.48 3.70
C CYS A 77 17.25 -4.73 2.38
N ASP A 78 18.41 -4.93 1.77
CA ASP A 78 18.75 -4.30 0.48
C ASP A 78 17.81 -4.76 -0.64
N LYS A 79 17.36 -6.03 -0.60
CA LYS A 79 16.44 -6.62 -1.58
C LYS A 79 14.98 -6.27 -1.31
N TYR A 80 14.52 -6.42 -0.07
CA TYR A 80 13.09 -6.43 0.28
C TYR A 80 12.64 -5.24 1.12
N GLY A 81 13.55 -4.39 1.60
CA GLY A 81 13.28 -3.47 2.70
C GLY A 81 13.16 -4.22 4.04
N ARG A 82 12.61 -3.54 5.04
CA ARG A 82 12.47 -4.09 6.41
C ARG A 82 11.07 -4.59 6.70
N LEU A 83 11.01 -5.51 7.65
CA LEU A 83 9.79 -6.00 8.29
C LEU A 83 9.62 -5.28 9.63
N TYR A 84 8.54 -4.51 9.76
CA TYR A 84 8.25 -3.68 10.92
C TYR A 84 7.20 -4.36 11.78
N LEU A 85 7.42 -4.41 13.10
CA LEU A 85 6.32 -4.64 14.03
C LEU A 85 5.25 -3.55 13.84
N TRP A 86 3.98 -3.84 14.10
CA TRP A 86 2.94 -2.81 13.92
C TRP A 86 3.19 -1.58 14.81
N SER A 87 3.73 -1.77 16.01
CA SER A 87 4.18 -0.67 16.87
C SER A 87 5.29 0.18 16.24
N ALA A 88 6.20 -0.41 15.45
CA ALA A 88 7.20 0.33 14.70
C ALA A 88 6.57 1.04 13.50
N ALA A 89 5.71 0.35 12.73
CA ALA A 89 5.01 0.93 11.59
C ALA A 89 4.19 2.17 12.01
N MET A 90 3.58 2.12 13.19
CA MET A 90 2.80 3.21 13.78
C MET A 90 3.64 4.29 14.48
N ASP A 91 4.96 4.15 14.58
CA ASP A 91 5.82 5.06 15.38
C ASP A 91 5.32 5.16 16.83
N SER A 92 5.22 4.02 17.53
CA SER A 92 4.65 3.97 18.88
C SER A 92 5.44 4.77 19.92
N ALA A 93 6.71 5.03 19.65
CA ALA A 93 7.56 5.86 20.50
C ALA A 93 7.37 7.36 20.24
N ALA A 94 6.60 7.73 19.21
CA ALA A 94 6.35 9.11 18.78
C ALA A 94 7.63 9.88 18.45
N VAL A 95 8.55 9.25 17.72
CA VAL A 95 9.78 9.87 17.23
C VAL A 95 9.50 10.86 16.11
N PHE A 96 8.50 10.57 15.26
CA PHE A 96 8.19 11.33 14.06
C PHE A 96 6.83 12.02 14.11
N SER A 97 5.87 11.45 14.84
CA SER A 97 4.53 12.03 15.03
C SER A 97 3.86 11.49 16.29
N THR A 98 2.86 12.20 16.81
CA THR A 98 2.14 11.77 18.03
C THR A 98 0.95 10.85 17.74
N ALA A 99 0.55 10.70 16.48
CA ALA A 99 -0.70 10.02 16.11
C ALA A 99 -0.69 8.51 16.48
N GLY A 100 0.46 7.85 16.40
CA GLY A 100 0.60 6.46 16.81
C GLY A 100 1.18 6.26 18.20
N LYS A 101 1.30 7.31 19.02
CA LYS A 101 1.97 7.22 20.33
C LYS A 101 1.31 6.14 21.22
N GLY A 102 2.11 5.18 21.67
CA GLY A 102 1.65 4.07 22.51
C GLY A 102 0.87 2.98 21.78
N CYS A 103 0.77 3.04 20.45
CA CYS A 103 0.15 2.01 19.64
C CYS A 103 0.95 0.70 19.65
N GLY A 104 0.23 -0.42 19.68
CA GLY A 104 0.86 -1.73 19.68
C GLY A 104 -0.02 -2.82 20.25
N TYR A 105 0.57 -3.98 20.48
CA TYR A 105 -0.11 -5.13 21.04
C TYR A 105 -0.58 -4.86 22.48
N GLY A 106 -1.79 -5.31 22.79
CA GLY A 106 -2.46 -5.12 24.08
C GLY A 106 -2.98 -3.71 24.30
N LYS A 107 -2.97 -2.85 23.27
CA LYS A 107 -3.43 -1.45 23.32
C LYS A 107 -4.31 -1.16 22.11
N THR A 108 -5.46 -0.56 22.37
CA THR A 108 -6.34 0.04 21.36
C THR A 108 -5.85 1.44 21.06
N CYS A 109 -5.66 1.76 19.78
CA CYS A 109 -5.25 3.08 19.33
C CYS A 109 -6.47 3.95 19.08
N ALA A 110 -6.64 4.98 19.91
CA ALA A 110 -7.77 5.92 19.77
C ALA A 110 -7.73 6.72 18.44
N SER A 111 -6.63 6.66 17.69
CA SER A 111 -6.32 7.50 16.53
C SER A 111 -6.35 6.76 15.18
N THR A 112 -6.85 5.53 15.12
CA THR A 112 -6.68 4.63 13.95
C THR A 112 -7.98 4.21 13.27
N GLY A 113 -9.00 5.08 13.25
CA GLY A 113 -10.14 4.87 12.36
C GLY A 113 -9.68 4.91 10.90
N SER A 114 -10.36 4.18 10.00
CA SER A 114 -9.97 4.04 8.58
C SER A 114 -9.79 5.37 7.83
N ALA A 115 -10.32 6.48 8.33
CA ALA A 115 -10.18 7.81 7.73
C ALA A 115 -9.06 8.68 8.33
N THR A 116 -8.37 8.24 9.38
CA THR A 116 -7.33 9.04 10.04
C THR A 116 -5.96 8.68 9.46
N LEU A 117 -5.26 9.67 8.91
CA LEU A 117 -3.89 9.48 8.46
C LEU A 117 -2.92 9.44 9.64
N VAL A 118 -2.05 8.43 9.65
CA VAL A 118 -0.97 8.28 10.62
C VAL A 118 0.34 8.25 9.86
N ARG A 119 1.19 9.27 10.06
CA ARG A 119 2.54 9.30 9.48
C ARG A 119 3.28 7.99 9.77
N GLY A 120 3.25 7.56 11.03
CA GLY A 120 3.95 6.37 11.48
C GLY A 120 5.45 6.47 11.18
N VAL A 121 6.05 5.35 10.77
CA VAL A 121 7.46 5.27 10.40
C VAL A 121 7.79 5.92 9.05
N CYS A 122 6.80 6.43 8.31
CA CYS A 122 7.03 7.00 6.99
C CYS A 122 7.80 8.34 7.03
N PRO A 123 8.49 8.71 5.92
CA PRO A 123 9.19 10.00 5.80
C PRO A 123 8.25 11.19 5.99
N GLU A 124 8.80 12.39 6.16
CA GLU A 124 7.97 13.61 6.24
C GLU A 124 7.24 13.84 4.91
N GLY A 125 5.95 14.22 4.97
CA GLY A 125 5.08 14.34 3.80
C GLY A 125 4.54 13.01 3.26
N TRP A 126 4.73 11.92 4.01
CA TRP A 126 4.27 10.58 3.68
C TRP A 126 3.69 9.90 4.93
N HIS A 127 2.77 8.98 4.74
CA HIS A 127 2.11 8.28 5.83
C HIS A 127 1.92 6.79 5.55
N LEU A 128 1.61 6.04 6.62
CA LEU A 128 1.24 4.64 6.56
C LEU A 128 -0.20 4.54 6.02
N PRO A 129 -0.44 3.80 4.91
CA PRO A 129 -1.76 3.76 4.28
C PRO A 129 -2.81 3.20 5.24
N ASN A 130 -4.02 3.75 5.15
CA ASN A 130 -5.21 3.13 5.74
C ASN A 130 -5.94 2.25 4.71
N ASP A 131 -7.03 1.61 5.13
CA ASP A 131 -7.79 0.69 4.27
C ASP A 131 -8.53 1.41 3.13
N ASP A 132 -8.97 2.66 3.32
CA ASP A 132 -9.64 3.44 2.28
C ASP A 132 -8.67 3.75 1.13
N GLU A 133 -7.43 4.07 1.48
CA GLU A 133 -6.36 4.33 0.51
C GLU A 133 -5.93 3.07 -0.23
N LEU A 134 -5.85 1.94 0.46
CA LEU A 134 -5.59 0.64 -0.17
C LEU A 134 -6.72 0.26 -1.15
N ASN A 135 -7.97 0.46 -0.75
CA ASN A 135 -9.12 0.22 -1.61
C ASN A 135 -9.12 1.12 -2.85
N ALA A 136 -8.76 2.41 -2.70
CA ALA A 136 -8.61 3.33 -3.82
C ALA A 136 -7.53 2.86 -4.81
N LEU A 137 -6.38 2.38 -4.33
CA LEU A 137 -5.36 1.77 -5.16
C LEU A 137 -5.90 0.55 -5.93
N PHE A 138 -6.61 -0.36 -5.26
CA PHE A 138 -7.18 -1.54 -5.93
C PHE A 138 -8.18 -1.18 -7.01
N ILE A 139 -9.04 -0.18 -6.77
CA ILE A 139 -9.97 0.34 -7.77
C ILE A 139 -9.20 0.91 -8.96
N ALA A 140 -8.16 1.71 -8.72
CA ALA A 140 -7.36 2.34 -9.77
C ALA A 140 -6.63 1.31 -10.66
N VAL A 141 -6.27 0.14 -10.13
CA VAL A 141 -5.67 -0.95 -10.94
C VAL A 141 -6.68 -1.92 -11.55
N GLY A 142 -7.98 -1.68 -11.39
CA GLY A 142 -9.04 -2.47 -12.04
C GLY A 142 -9.68 -3.55 -11.16
N GLY A 143 -9.56 -3.42 -9.83
CA GLY A 143 -10.25 -4.24 -8.83
C GLY A 143 -9.33 -5.21 -8.08
N ALA A 144 -9.69 -5.50 -6.82
CA ALA A 144 -8.91 -6.36 -5.92
C ALA A 144 -8.72 -7.79 -6.45
N SER A 145 -9.62 -8.30 -7.30
CA SER A 145 -9.57 -9.65 -7.87
C SER A 145 -8.39 -9.89 -8.83
N ILE A 146 -7.84 -8.82 -9.41
CA ILE A 146 -6.71 -8.87 -10.36
C ILE A 146 -5.52 -7.99 -9.95
N ALA A 147 -5.69 -7.23 -8.87
CA ALA A 147 -4.69 -6.29 -8.38
C ALA A 147 -3.36 -6.99 -8.01
N GLY A 148 -3.43 -8.24 -7.54
CA GLY A 148 -2.27 -9.06 -7.22
C GLY A 148 -1.38 -9.25 -8.44
N THR A 149 -1.93 -9.75 -9.54
CA THR A 149 -1.18 -9.92 -10.80
C THR A 149 -0.60 -8.60 -11.30
N LYS A 150 -1.37 -7.50 -11.21
CA LYS A 150 -0.95 -6.20 -11.75
C LYS A 150 0.13 -5.48 -10.94
N LEU A 151 0.18 -5.70 -9.63
CA LEU A 151 1.07 -4.99 -8.70
C LEU A 151 2.29 -5.83 -8.27
N LYS A 152 2.21 -7.17 -8.30
CA LYS A 152 3.35 -8.06 -8.05
C LYS A 152 4.48 -7.76 -9.02
N SER A 153 5.72 -7.82 -8.52
CA SER A 153 6.93 -7.70 -9.33
C SER A 153 6.96 -8.78 -10.43
N SER A 154 7.63 -8.45 -11.53
CA SER A 154 7.82 -9.36 -12.67
C SER A 154 8.82 -10.50 -12.43
N SER A 155 9.48 -10.50 -11.27
CA SER A 155 10.42 -11.53 -10.84
C SER A 155 10.45 -11.67 -9.32
N GLY A 156 11.02 -12.79 -8.84
CA GLY A 156 11.24 -13.06 -7.41
C GLY A 156 10.19 -13.94 -6.74
N TRP A 157 9.04 -14.17 -7.38
CA TRP A 157 7.99 -15.06 -6.87
C TRP A 157 8.22 -16.50 -7.31
N ASN A 158 8.01 -17.43 -6.38
CA ASN A 158 8.08 -18.87 -6.62
C ASN A 158 6.93 -19.35 -7.51
N SER A 159 7.05 -20.58 -8.03
CA SER A 159 5.98 -21.30 -8.73
C SER A 159 5.33 -20.51 -9.88
N SER A 160 6.12 -19.73 -10.62
CA SER A 160 5.66 -18.83 -11.68
C SER A 160 4.62 -17.79 -11.22
N GLY A 161 4.63 -17.44 -9.94
CA GLY A 161 3.67 -16.50 -9.32
C GLY A 161 3.97 -15.03 -9.55
N ASN A 162 4.90 -14.70 -10.46
CA ASN A 162 5.28 -13.33 -10.78
C ASN A 162 4.07 -12.55 -11.33
N GLY A 163 4.01 -11.27 -11.00
CA GLY A 163 3.05 -10.35 -11.59
C GLY A 163 3.51 -9.79 -12.93
N THR A 164 2.70 -8.90 -13.48
CA THR A 164 3.02 -8.12 -14.68
C THR A 164 3.69 -6.80 -14.34
N ASP A 165 3.66 -6.39 -13.06
CA ASP A 165 4.09 -5.08 -12.58
C ASP A 165 3.66 -3.93 -13.51
N SER A 166 2.41 -3.95 -13.95
CA SER A 166 1.91 -3.09 -15.03
C SER A 166 1.98 -1.60 -14.72
N PHE A 167 2.19 -1.25 -13.46
CA PHE A 167 2.29 0.13 -12.98
C PHE A 167 3.68 0.51 -12.50
N GLY A 168 4.62 -0.44 -12.34
CA GLY A 168 5.90 -0.17 -11.68
C GLY A 168 5.77 -0.02 -10.16
N PHE A 169 4.80 -0.71 -9.56
CA PHE A 169 4.60 -0.76 -8.12
C PHE A 169 5.53 -1.82 -7.47
N ALA A 170 5.91 -2.88 -8.19
CA ALA A 170 6.95 -3.82 -7.80
C ALA A 170 6.78 -4.43 -6.38
N VAL A 171 5.66 -5.11 -6.11
CA VAL A 171 5.53 -5.87 -4.86
C VAL A 171 6.45 -7.10 -4.89
N LEU A 172 7.44 -7.15 -3.99
CA LEU A 172 8.35 -8.27 -3.81
C LEU A 172 7.85 -9.23 -2.70
N PRO A 173 8.06 -10.56 -2.84
CA PRO A 173 7.62 -11.57 -1.88
C PRO A 173 8.58 -11.67 -0.70
N ALA A 174 8.54 -10.65 0.16
CA ALA A 174 9.44 -10.52 1.31
C ALA A 174 9.11 -11.48 2.47
N GLY A 175 7.99 -12.21 2.40
CA GLY A 175 7.50 -13.00 3.51
C GLY A 175 7.19 -12.14 4.74
N TYR A 176 7.37 -12.72 5.93
CA TYR A 176 7.21 -12.01 7.19
C TYR A 176 8.04 -12.58 8.33
N ARG A 177 8.03 -11.86 9.45
CA ARG A 177 8.62 -12.29 10.73
C ARG A 177 7.50 -12.57 11.73
N GLY A 178 7.38 -13.79 12.22
CA GLY A 178 6.44 -14.12 13.28
C GLY A 178 6.88 -13.58 14.65
N HIS A 179 5.96 -13.55 15.61
CA HIS A 179 6.20 -13.00 16.95
C HIS A 179 7.32 -13.70 17.75
N TYR A 180 7.57 -14.99 17.49
CA TYR A 180 8.71 -15.72 18.08
C TYR A 180 10.06 -15.43 17.39
N GLY A 181 10.07 -14.61 16.33
CA GLY A 181 11.25 -14.23 15.59
C GLY A 181 11.67 -15.17 14.47
N TYR A 182 10.87 -16.19 14.18
CA TYR A 182 11.01 -17.00 12.98
C TYR A 182 10.53 -16.22 11.75
N PHE A 183 11.08 -16.57 10.59
CA PHE A 183 10.75 -15.97 9.31
C PHE A 183 10.06 -17.00 8.43
N PHE A 184 9.11 -16.54 7.62
CA PHE A 184 8.23 -17.41 6.83
C PHE A 184 7.96 -16.81 5.46
N ASP A 185 7.66 -17.68 4.49
CA ASP A 185 7.04 -17.36 3.20
C ASP A 185 7.80 -16.37 2.29
N GLU A 186 9.13 -16.31 2.39
CA GLU A 186 9.95 -15.60 1.39
C GLU A 186 9.85 -16.29 0.02
N GLY A 187 9.67 -15.48 -1.03
CA GLY A 187 9.40 -15.98 -2.37
C GLY A 187 7.93 -16.35 -2.62
N ASP A 188 7.14 -16.60 -1.57
CA ASP A 188 5.75 -17.05 -1.69
C ASP A 188 4.74 -15.94 -1.43
N ASP A 189 4.95 -15.12 -0.40
CA ASP A 189 3.98 -14.11 0.04
C ASP A 189 4.61 -12.72 0.23
N ALA A 190 3.78 -11.68 0.08
CA ALA A 190 4.12 -10.32 0.50
C ALA A 190 3.00 -9.75 1.37
N HIS A 191 3.39 -9.21 2.52
CA HIS A 191 2.46 -8.63 3.49
C HIS A 191 2.85 -7.19 3.83
N PHE A 192 1.83 -6.36 4.00
CA PHE A 192 2.00 -4.95 4.28
C PHE A 192 1.02 -4.50 5.34
N TRP A 193 1.52 -3.73 6.31
CA TRP A 193 0.67 -3.14 7.32
C TRP A 193 -0.26 -2.07 6.76
N SER A 194 -1.49 -2.05 7.26
CA SER A 194 -2.37 -0.89 7.28
C SER A 194 -2.22 -0.17 8.62
N SER A 195 -2.48 1.14 8.64
CA SER A 195 -2.63 1.91 9.88
C SER A 195 -3.93 1.59 10.61
N ALA A 196 -4.87 0.91 9.97
CA ALA A 196 -6.17 0.55 10.53
C ALA A 196 -6.05 -0.60 11.56
N GLU A 197 -6.65 -0.36 12.72
CA GLU A 197 -6.71 -1.32 13.83
C GLU A 197 -7.99 -2.17 13.76
N ILE A 198 -7.90 -3.43 14.21
CA ILE A 198 -9.07 -4.28 14.43
C ILE A 198 -9.47 -4.24 15.90
N ASP A 199 -8.51 -4.52 16.78
CA ASP A 199 -8.71 -4.55 18.23
C ASP A 199 -7.37 -4.31 18.95
N GLY A 200 -7.34 -4.49 20.27
CA GLY A 200 -6.14 -4.28 21.07
C GLY A 200 -4.94 -5.18 20.68
N VAL A 201 -5.14 -6.28 19.97
CA VAL A 201 -4.09 -7.26 19.62
C VAL A 201 -3.87 -7.42 18.11
N ASN A 202 -4.87 -7.11 17.28
CA ASN A 202 -4.85 -7.29 15.83
C ASN A 202 -4.91 -5.95 15.07
N ALA A 203 -4.24 -5.91 13.91
CA ALA A 203 -4.34 -4.84 12.92
C ALA A 203 -4.54 -5.43 11.52
N TYR A 204 -5.02 -4.60 10.60
CA TYR A 204 -5.18 -5.04 9.21
C TYR A 204 -3.85 -5.08 8.47
N ARG A 205 -3.72 -6.09 7.62
CA ARG A 205 -2.68 -6.19 6.60
C ARG A 205 -3.32 -6.53 5.27
N TRP A 206 -2.70 -6.10 4.19
CA TRP A 206 -3.00 -6.61 2.86
C TRP A 206 -1.92 -7.60 2.43
N THR A 207 -2.33 -8.63 1.69
CA THR A 207 -1.55 -9.83 1.43
C THR A 207 -1.64 -10.24 -0.02
N PHE A 208 -0.48 -10.43 -0.63
CA PHE A 208 -0.27 -11.00 -1.95
C PHE A 208 0.30 -12.40 -1.79
N ILE A 209 -0.21 -13.35 -2.56
CA ILE A 209 0.16 -14.76 -2.48
C ILE A 209 0.56 -15.21 -3.90
N TYR A 210 1.60 -16.04 -4.02
CA TYR A 210 2.19 -16.37 -5.32
C TYR A 210 1.17 -16.92 -6.33
N TYR A 211 0.24 -17.78 -5.91
CA TYR A 211 -0.71 -18.46 -6.79
C TYR A 211 -2.03 -17.72 -7.00
N TYR A 212 -2.25 -16.59 -6.31
CA TYR A 212 -3.45 -15.79 -6.47
C TYR A 212 -3.19 -14.54 -7.31
N GLU A 213 -4.19 -14.21 -8.14
CA GLU A 213 -4.25 -12.95 -8.89
C GLU A 213 -4.79 -11.80 -8.06
N LEU A 214 -5.50 -12.13 -6.97
CA LEU A 214 -6.16 -11.17 -6.10
C LEU A 214 -5.26 -10.71 -4.95
N VAL A 215 -5.66 -9.62 -4.31
CA VAL A 215 -5.11 -9.19 -3.01
C VAL A 215 -6.16 -9.45 -1.94
N ASN A 216 -5.74 -9.99 -0.80
CA ASN A 216 -6.59 -10.16 0.37
C ASN A 216 -6.27 -9.13 1.46
N ILE A 217 -7.27 -8.73 2.24
CA ILE A 217 -7.10 -8.00 3.49
C ILE A 217 -7.43 -8.95 4.64
N PHE A 218 -6.50 -9.09 5.59
CA PHE A 218 -6.64 -9.97 6.74
C PHE A 218 -6.27 -9.25 8.03
N GLY A 219 -6.82 -9.72 9.15
CA GLY A 219 -6.34 -9.34 10.47
C GLY A 219 -5.13 -10.17 10.88
N ASN A 220 -4.17 -9.55 11.55
CA ASN A 220 -3.03 -10.26 12.11
C ASN A 220 -2.56 -9.63 13.42
N LEU A 221 -1.86 -10.44 14.23
CA LEU A 221 -1.23 -9.99 15.47
C LEU A 221 -0.26 -8.84 15.20
N LYS A 222 -0.40 -7.75 15.97
CA LYS A 222 0.46 -6.56 15.93
C LYS A 222 1.94 -6.84 16.26
N TYR A 223 2.25 -8.03 16.76
CA TYR A 223 3.60 -8.49 17.09
C TYR A 223 4.35 -9.17 15.95
N ASP A 224 3.71 -9.40 14.81
CA ASP A 224 4.41 -9.87 13.62
C ASP A 224 5.06 -8.69 12.89
N GLY A 225 6.05 -8.99 12.05
CA GLY A 225 6.77 -8.03 11.22
C GLY A 225 6.35 -8.14 9.76
N PHE A 226 5.76 -7.07 9.22
CA PHE A 226 5.40 -6.96 7.80
C PHE A 226 6.06 -5.75 7.14
N SER A 227 6.08 -5.73 5.81
CA SER A 227 6.64 -4.61 5.07
C SER A 227 5.79 -3.34 5.25
N VAL A 228 6.42 -2.18 5.06
CA VAL A 228 5.73 -0.88 5.03
C VAL A 228 5.94 -0.26 3.65
N ARG A 229 4.87 0.30 3.10
CA ARG A 229 4.88 1.04 1.84
C ARG A 229 4.06 2.30 2.01
N CYS A 230 4.73 3.45 1.99
CA CYS A 230 4.11 4.72 2.34
C CYS A 230 3.37 5.36 1.16
N VAL A 231 2.37 6.16 1.50
CA VAL A 231 1.59 7.00 0.57
C VAL A 231 1.92 8.45 0.85
N LYS A 232 1.96 9.28 -0.20
CA LYS A 232 2.22 10.71 -0.07
C LYS A 232 0.95 11.43 0.39
N ASP A 233 1.11 12.42 1.27
CA ASP A 233 0.03 13.31 1.75
C ASP A 233 -0.65 14.11 0.60
#